data_AF-A0A2R6KBQ4-F1
#
_entry.id   AF-A0A2R6KBQ4-F1
#
_cell.length_a   1.000
_cell.length_b   1.000
_cell.length_c   1.000
_cell.angle_alpha   90.00
_cell.angle_beta   90.00
_cell.angle_gamma   90.00
#
_symmetry.space_group_name_H-M   'P 1'
#
loop_
_entity.id
_entity.type
_entity.pdbx_description
1 polymer ?
#
loop_
_entity_poly.entity_id
_entity_poly.type
_entity_poly.pdbx_seq_one_letter_code
_entity_poly.pdbx_strand_id
1 'polypeptide(L)'
;MGIAPDGVAYPFPTYVHLDHAGAAGALADARPNATVLVPEDGAPYATDPERLDAPFESAKRAIAEVAEAYGEPDPVPAERCETLADGDVIDLGDRRLEAVDAPGHAPHQHALLAEDGTLFAGAPPARGRATAVSDQARSGLRSGGGGRHRRAPARPRPGRRAVRALRCPRGVRRRRRRRLEPAVAVGVQSGNSGRRAGRPPLPAD
;
A
#
# COMPACT_ATOMS: atom_id res chain seq x y z
N MET A 1 -18.82 6.66 -2.33
CA MET A 1 -18.43 5.47 -3.10
C MET A 1 -19.52 4.43 -2.95
N GLY A 2 -20.37 4.22 -3.95
CA GLY A 2 -21.50 3.26 -3.90
C GLY A 2 -21.07 1.79 -4.03
N ILE A 3 -19.95 1.42 -3.40
CA ILE A 3 -19.39 0.06 -3.44
C ILE A 3 -19.85 -0.66 -2.16
N ALA A 4 -20.45 -1.83 -2.33
CA ALA A 4 -20.84 -2.66 -1.20
C ALA A 4 -19.61 -3.10 -0.39
N PRO A 5 -19.72 -3.32 0.93
CA PRO A 5 -18.56 -3.65 1.77
C PRO A 5 -17.77 -4.89 1.36
N ASP A 6 -18.45 -5.87 0.79
CA ASP A 6 -17.90 -7.10 0.23
C ASP A 6 -17.31 -6.91 -1.19
N GLY A 7 -17.58 -5.79 -1.86
CA GLY A 7 -17.05 -5.46 -3.18
C GLY A 7 -15.63 -4.89 -3.20
N VAL A 8 -15.05 -4.63 -2.02
CA VAL A 8 -13.65 -4.17 -1.88
C VAL A 8 -12.73 -5.37 -1.66
N ALA A 9 -11.83 -5.63 -2.61
CA ALA A 9 -10.88 -6.74 -2.49
C ALA A 9 -9.45 -6.31 -2.16
N TYR A 10 -8.97 -5.18 -2.71
CA TYR A 10 -7.57 -4.78 -2.56
C TYR A 10 -7.43 -3.32 -2.15
N PRO A 11 -7.53 -3.01 -0.85
CA PRO A 11 -6.99 -1.78 -0.31
C PRO A 11 -5.47 -1.76 -0.51
N PHE A 12 -4.94 -0.70 -1.10
CA PHE A 12 -3.49 -0.52 -1.29
C PHE A 12 -3.05 0.87 -0.86
N PRO A 13 -2.45 1.03 0.34
CA PRO A 13 -1.69 2.22 0.68
C PRO A 13 -0.40 2.27 -0.12
N THR A 14 -0.13 3.39 -0.80
CA THR A 14 1.10 3.62 -1.57
C THR A 14 2.37 3.57 -0.70
N TYR A 15 2.24 3.87 0.59
CA TYR A 15 3.26 3.75 1.62
C TYR A 15 2.59 3.71 3.00
N VAL A 16 3.31 3.26 4.04
CA VAL A 16 2.75 2.98 5.38
C VAL A 16 2.83 4.16 6.37
N HIS A 17 2.72 5.40 5.89
CA HIS A 17 2.51 6.53 6.81
C HIS A 17 1.04 6.62 7.23
N LEU A 18 0.78 7.27 8.37
CA LEU A 18 -0.55 7.35 9.00
C LEU A 18 -1.64 7.88 8.04
N ASP A 19 -1.33 8.90 7.26
CA ASP A 19 -2.23 9.54 6.29
C ASP A 19 -2.58 8.65 5.08
N HIS A 20 -1.83 7.57 4.86
CA HIS A 20 -2.07 6.62 3.76
C HIS A 20 -2.54 5.24 4.23
N ALA A 21 -1.97 4.73 5.33
CA ALA A 21 -2.23 3.39 5.84
C ALA A 21 -2.99 3.38 7.17
N GLY A 22 -3.28 4.54 7.77
CA GLY A 22 -3.89 4.60 9.11
C GLY A 22 -5.25 3.92 9.20
N ALA A 23 -6.02 3.90 8.11
CA ALA A 23 -7.30 3.20 8.06
C ALA A 23 -7.19 1.73 7.62
N ALA A 24 -6.00 1.19 7.35
CA ALA A 24 -5.84 -0.11 6.71
C ALA A 24 -6.37 -1.28 7.57
N GLY A 25 -6.07 -1.29 8.87
CA GLY A 25 -6.59 -2.32 9.79
C GLY A 25 -8.11 -2.26 9.91
N ALA A 26 -8.66 -1.08 10.23
CA ALA A 26 -10.10 -0.86 10.31
C ALA A 26 -10.83 -1.18 8.99
N LEU A 27 -10.21 -0.92 7.83
CA LEU A 27 -10.76 -1.29 6.53
C LEU A 27 -10.75 -2.80 6.31
N ALA A 28 -9.72 -3.52 6.74
CA ALA A 28 -9.73 -4.98 6.68
C ALA A 28 -10.95 -5.50 7.48
N ASP A 29 -11.16 -5.01 8.70
CA ASP A 29 -12.28 -5.45 9.54
C ASP A 29 -13.65 -5.11 8.92
N ALA A 30 -13.82 -3.89 8.40
CA ALA A 30 -15.07 -3.44 7.82
C ALA A 30 -15.40 -4.06 6.45
N ARG A 31 -14.41 -4.64 5.75
CA ARG A 31 -14.56 -5.16 4.38
C ARG A 31 -14.17 -6.64 4.35
N PRO A 32 -15.09 -7.60 4.52
CA PRO A 32 -14.76 -9.00 4.80
C PRO A 32 -13.94 -9.70 3.69
N ASN A 33 -14.05 -9.25 2.44
CA ASN A 33 -13.32 -9.81 1.30
C ASN A 33 -11.99 -9.11 1.03
N ALA A 34 -11.64 -8.06 1.79
CA ALA A 34 -10.44 -7.29 1.54
C ALA A 34 -9.17 -8.03 2.00
N THR A 35 -8.18 -8.07 1.12
CA THR A 35 -6.78 -8.34 1.42
C THR A 35 -6.00 -7.06 1.22
N VAL A 36 -5.43 -6.51 2.29
CA VAL A 36 -4.62 -5.29 2.23
C VAL A 36 -3.30 -5.62 1.54
N LEU A 37 -3.00 -4.89 0.48
CA LEU A 37 -1.75 -4.99 -0.24
C LEU A 37 -0.79 -3.92 0.26
N VAL A 38 0.43 -4.30 0.61
CA VAL A 38 1.46 -3.35 1.07
C VAL A 38 2.80 -3.59 0.37
N PRO A 39 3.64 -2.55 0.20
CA PRO A 39 5.02 -2.74 -0.22
C PRO A 39 5.76 -3.68 0.74
N GLU A 40 6.60 -4.58 0.22
CA GLU A 40 7.32 -5.60 1.02
C GLU A 40 8.02 -5.03 2.26
N ASP A 41 8.70 -3.87 2.11
CA ASP A 41 9.43 -3.23 3.20
C ASP A 41 8.51 -2.49 4.20
N GLY A 42 7.26 -2.22 3.81
CA GLY A 42 6.25 -1.58 4.66
C GLY A 42 5.48 -2.57 5.52
N ALA A 43 5.44 -3.85 5.15
CA ALA A 43 4.63 -4.87 5.83
C ALA A 43 4.86 -4.96 7.35
N PRO A 44 6.11 -4.94 7.87
CA PRO A 44 6.31 -4.96 9.32
C PRO A 44 5.62 -3.81 10.05
N TYR A 45 5.55 -2.62 9.45
CA TYR A 45 4.92 -1.45 10.08
C TYR A 45 3.39 -1.43 9.92
N ALA A 46 2.84 -2.29 9.05
CA ALA A 46 1.40 -2.42 8.85
C ALA A 46 0.78 -3.52 9.71
N THR A 47 1.53 -4.57 10.08
CA THR A 47 0.97 -5.77 10.73
C THR A 47 1.49 -6.03 12.13
N ASP A 48 2.65 -5.47 12.51
CA ASP A 48 3.27 -5.69 13.82
C ASP A 48 2.94 -4.51 14.75
N PRO A 49 2.11 -4.70 15.80
CA PRO A 49 1.72 -3.63 16.70
C PRO A 49 2.91 -2.88 17.30
N GLU A 50 3.97 -3.62 17.70
CA GLU A 50 5.16 -3.01 18.31
C GLU A 50 5.92 -2.09 17.35
N ARG A 51 5.77 -2.30 16.04
CA ARG A 51 6.42 -1.50 15.01
C ARG A 51 5.52 -0.41 14.44
N LEU A 52 4.22 -0.51 14.63
CA LEU A 52 3.23 0.47 14.19
C LEU A 52 3.19 1.68 15.13
N ASP A 53 3.51 1.47 16.42
CA ASP A 53 3.63 2.54 17.41
C ASP A 53 4.67 3.60 17.02
N ALA A 54 5.85 3.19 16.54
CA ALA A 54 6.93 4.13 16.23
C ALA A 54 6.59 5.13 15.09
N PRO A 55 6.04 4.70 13.93
CA PRO A 55 5.47 5.60 12.93
C PRO A 55 4.36 6.50 13.47
N PHE A 56 3.47 5.97 14.32
CA PHE A 56 2.37 6.75 14.89
C PHE A 56 2.88 7.85 15.84
N GLU A 57 3.82 7.52 16.73
CA GLU A 57 4.49 8.47 17.62
C GLU A 57 5.28 9.53 16.83
N SER A 58 5.95 9.11 15.76
CA SER A 58 6.63 10.04 14.85
C SER A 58 5.63 11.02 14.21
N ALA A 59 4.47 10.54 13.77
CA ALA A 59 3.40 11.37 13.22
C ALA A 59 2.84 12.35 14.26
N LYS A 60 2.57 11.91 15.50
CA LYS A 60 2.14 12.80 16.59
C LYS A 60 3.13 13.93 16.84
N ARG A 61 4.43 13.64 16.81
CA ARG A 61 5.47 14.66 17.02
C ARG A 61 5.59 15.64 15.86
N ALA A 62 5.40 15.16 14.63
CA ALA A 62 5.55 15.99 13.43
C ALA A 62 4.29 16.82 13.12
N ILE A 63 3.10 16.25 13.34
CA ILE A 63 1.80 16.78 12.91
C ILE A 63 0.69 16.46 13.93
N ALA A 64 0.90 16.83 15.21
CA ALA A 64 0.05 16.46 16.35
C ALA A 64 -1.47 16.57 16.10
N GLU A 65 -1.95 17.72 15.64
CA GLU A 65 -3.38 17.96 15.39
C GLU A 65 -3.95 17.01 14.32
N VAL A 66 -3.15 16.71 13.29
CA VAL A 66 -3.54 15.79 12.22
C VAL A 66 -3.51 14.34 12.69
N ALA A 67 -2.51 13.95 13.50
CA ALA A 67 -2.43 12.62 14.07
C ALA A 67 -3.61 12.34 15.03
N GLU A 68 -4.01 13.33 15.83
CA GLU A 68 -5.21 13.24 16.66
C GLU A 68 -6.49 13.09 15.83
N ALA A 69 -6.59 13.80 14.71
CA ALA A 69 -7.73 13.68 13.80
C ALA A 69 -7.81 12.30 13.12
N TYR A 70 -6.67 11.68 12.79
CA TYR A 70 -6.62 10.34 12.22
C TYR A 70 -6.89 9.23 13.24
N GLY A 71 -6.50 9.46 14.50
CA GLY A 71 -6.60 8.45 15.55
C GLY A 71 -5.48 7.42 15.51
N GLU A 72 -5.49 6.52 16.50
CA GLU A 72 -4.55 5.41 16.59
C GLU A 72 -4.89 4.33 15.55
N PRO A 73 -3.95 3.95 14.67
CA PRO A 73 -4.25 3.01 13.61
C PRO A 73 -4.29 1.57 14.14
N ASP A 74 -5.24 0.78 13.65
CA ASP A 74 -5.29 -0.65 13.93
C ASP A 74 -4.27 -1.42 13.06
N PRO A 75 -3.54 -2.40 13.61
CA PRO A 75 -2.68 -3.26 12.81
C PRO A 75 -3.53 -4.11 11.85
N VAL A 76 -3.03 -4.30 10.63
CA VAL A 76 -3.65 -5.21 9.66
C VAL A 76 -3.37 -6.67 10.10
N PRO A 77 -4.40 -7.53 10.23
CA PRO A 77 -4.18 -8.95 10.50
C PRO A 77 -3.27 -9.59 9.45
N ALA A 78 -2.25 -10.33 9.88
CA ALA A 78 -1.19 -10.83 8.99
C ALA A 78 -1.75 -11.73 7.86
N GLU A 79 -2.78 -12.51 8.15
CA GLU A 79 -3.47 -13.38 7.19
C GLU A 79 -4.29 -12.60 6.14
N ARG A 80 -4.63 -11.35 6.43
CA ARG A 80 -5.33 -10.40 5.54
C ARG A 80 -4.39 -9.39 4.89
N CYS A 81 -3.08 -9.61 5.01
CA CYS A 81 -2.04 -8.79 4.43
C CYS A 81 -1.23 -9.58 3.38
N GLU A 82 -1.04 -8.99 2.21
CA GLU A 82 -0.14 -9.51 1.17
C GLU A 82 0.86 -8.45 0.74
N THR A 83 2.09 -8.87 0.44
CA THR A 83 3.12 -7.96 -0.05
C THR A 83 3.21 -7.88 -1.56
N LEU A 84 3.51 -6.69 -2.06
CA LEU A 84 3.88 -6.40 -3.43
C LEU A 84 5.36 -6.02 -3.51
N ALA A 85 6.05 -6.60 -4.49
CA ALA A 85 7.36 -6.17 -4.95
C ALA A 85 7.25 -5.36 -6.25
N ASP A 86 8.34 -4.68 -6.61
CA ASP A 86 8.48 -4.02 -7.90
C ASP A 86 8.15 -4.98 -9.08
N GLY A 87 7.26 -4.53 -9.94
CA GLY A 87 6.71 -5.28 -11.06
C GLY A 87 5.68 -6.35 -10.70
N ASP A 88 5.25 -6.52 -9.45
CA ASP A 88 4.12 -7.40 -9.20
C ASP A 88 2.84 -6.83 -9.83
N VAL A 89 1.97 -7.71 -10.34
CA VAL A 89 0.76 -7.31 -11.08
C VAL A 89 -0.48 -7.69 -10.30
N ILE A 90 -1.30 -6.69 -9.99
CA ILE A 90 -2.65 -6.83 -9.45
C ILE A 90 -3.61 -7.00 -10.63
N ASP A 91 -4.20 -8.19 -10.73
CA ASP A 91 -5.23 -8.50 -11.72
C ASP A 91 -6.60 -8.29 -11.06
N LEU A 92 -7.39 -7.35 -11.59
CA LEU A 92 -8.72 -6.99 -11.09
C LEU A 92 -9.84 -7.58 -11.98
N GLY A 93 -9.49 -8.44 -12.93
CA GLY A 93 -10.40 -9.05 -13.90
C GLY A 93 -10.46 -8.27 -15.21
N ASP A 94 -10.98 -7.04 -15.16
CA ASP A 94 -11.16 -6.15 -16.32
C ASP A 94 -9.95 -5.25 -16.60
N ARG A 95 -9.08 -5.06 -15.61
CA ARG A 95 -7.88 -4.23 -15.70
C ARG A 95 -6.74 -4.80 -14.87
N ARG A 96 -5.51 -4.45 -15.23
CA ARG A 96 -4.31 -4.78 -14.45
C ARG A 96 -3.57 -3.54 -13.97
N LEU A 97 -3.02 -3.64 -12.76
CA LEU A 97 -2.17 -2.62 -12.15
C LEU A 97 -0.80 -3.22 -11.84
N GLU A 98 0.26 -2.64 -12.35
CA GLU A 98 1.64 -3.00 -12.03
C GLU A 98 2.15 -2.16 -10.85
N ALA A 99 2.69 -2.81 -9.83
CA ALA A 99 3.39 -2.16 -8.74
C ALA A 99 4.76 -1.65 -9.21
N VAL A 100 5.08 -0.40 -8.91
CA VAL A 100 6.34 0.23 -9.32
C VAL A 100 7.02 0.83 -8.10
N ASP A 101 8.29 0.47 -7.87
CA ASP A 101 9.13 1.06 -6.83
C ASP A 101 9.23 2.58 -7.04
N ALA A 102 8.68 3.36 -6.11
CA ALA A 102 8.67 4.82 -6.16
C ALA A 102 9.29 5.46 -4.89
N PRO A 103 10.48 5.02 -4.43
CA PRO A 103 11.06 5.53 -3.20
C PRO A 103 11.41 7.02 -3.32
N GLY A 104 11.35 7.71 -2.18
CA GLY A 104 11.63 9.14 -2.07
C GLY A 104 11.05 9.68 -0.78
N HIS A 105 9.77 10.04 -0.82
CA HIS A 105 9.01 10.45 0.37
C HIS A 105 9.06 9.40 1.48
N ALA A 106 8.88 8.12 1.12
CA ALA A 106 9.12 6.98 2.00
C ALA A 106 9.99 5.93 1.32
N PRO A 107 10.86 5.20 2.05
CA PRO A 107 11.72 4.17 1.46
C PRO A 107 10.93 2.98 0.93
N HIS A 108 9.73 2.74 1.48
CA HIS A 108 8.79 1.69 1.09
C HIS A 108 7.68 2.21 0.16
N GLN A 109 7.82 3.38 -0.47
CA GLN A 109 6.78 3.88 -1.37
C GLN A 109 6.72 3.10 -2.68
N HIS A 110 5.52 2.75 -3.10
CA HIS A 110 5.19 2.21 -4.42
C HIS A 110 4.09 3.02 -5.09
N ALA A 111 4.14 3.08 -6.41
CA ALA A 111 3.04 3.53 -7.25
C ALA A 111 2.33 2.33 -7.90
N LEU A 112 1.10 2.52 -8.37
CA LEU A 112 0.41 1.57 -9.25
C LEU A 112 0.26 2.17 -10.64
N LEU A 113 0.69 1.43 -11.66
CA LEU A 113 0.58 1.80 -13.06
C LEU A 113 -0.49 0.94 -13.75
N ALA A 114 -1.52 1.57 -14.30
CA ALA A 114 -2.52 0.92 -15.13
C ALA A 114 -2.04 0.75 -16.58
N GLU A 115 -2.66 -0.19 -17.30
CA GLU A 115 -2.37 -0.49 -18.71
C GLU A 115 -2.62 0.72 -19.63
N ASP A 116 -3.55 1.60 -19.27
CA ASP A 116 -3.88 2.84 -19.99
C ASP A 116 -2.94 4.01 -19.65
N GLY A 117 -1.86 3.76 -18.91
CA GLY A 117 -0.90 4.79 -18.50
C GLY A 117 -1.28 5.59 -17.27
N THR A 118 -2.46 5.35 -16.66
CA THR A 118 -2.85 6.00 -15.41
C THR A 118 -1.92 5.59 -14.28
N LEU A 119 -1.40 6.57 -13.53
CA LEU A 119 -0.46 6.35 -12.44
C LEU A 119 -1.05 6.81 -11.10
N PHE A 120 -1.19 5.88 -10.17
CA PHE A 120 -1.49 6.16 -8.77
C PHE A 120 -0.18 6.31 -8.00
N ALA A 121 0.35 7.52 -7.96
CA ALA A 121 1.74 7.78 -7.54
C ALA A 121 1.95 7.93 -6.02
N GLY A 122 0.90 8.25 -5.26
CA GLY A 122 1.05 8.71 -3.88
C GLY A 122 1.78 10.04 -3.81
N ALA A 123 2.80 10.16 -2.95
CA ALA A 123 3.64 11.35 -2.85
C ALA A 123 4.69 11.40 -3.98
N PRO A 124 5.27 12.56 -4.30
CA PRO A 124 6.30 12.66 -5.33
C PRO A 124 7.50 11.72 -5.07
N PRO A 125 7.93 10.90 -6.05
CA PRO A 125 9.12 10.08 -5.91
C PRO A 125 10.38 10.96 -5.87
N ALA A 126 11.51 10.38 -5.44
CA ALA A 126 12.79 11.10 -5.46
C ALA A 126 13.13 11.63 -6.86
N ARG A 127 13.82 12.78 -6.93
CA ARG A 127 14.35 13.33 -8.19
C ARG A 127 15.17 12.26 -8.93
N GLY A 128 14.89 12.05 -10.22
CA GLY A 128 15.51 11.01 -11.06
C GLY A 128 14.79 9.65 -11.08
N ARG A 129 13.92 9.36 -10.10
CA ARG A 129 12.99 8.20 -10.15
C ARG A 129 11.67 8.56 -10.83
N ALA A 130 11.24 9.82 -10.76
CA ALA A 130 10.06 10.32 -11.46
C ALA A 130 10.11 10.02 -12.97
N THR A 131 11.29 10.16 -13.59
CA THR A 131 11.55 9.81 -15.00
C THR A 131 11.40 8.32 -15.23
N ALA A 132 11.95 7.45 -14.37
CA ALA A 132 11.82 6.00 -14.53
C ALA A 132 10.36 5.51 -14.42
N VAL A 133 9.60 6.03 -13.44
CA VAL A 133 8.16 5.73 -13.31
C VAL A 133 7.38 6.27 -14.52
N SER A 134 7.73 7.47 -14.99
CA SER A 134 7.14 8.06 -16.19
C SER A 134 7.48 7.28 -17.47
N ASP A 135 8.70 6.76 -17.61
CA ASP A 135 9.15 5.98 -18.77
C ASP A 135 8.47 4.60 -18.78
N GLN A 136 8.25 4.01 -17.60
CA GLN A 136 7.48 2.78 -17.45
C GLN A 136 6.00 3.02 -17.82
N ALA A 137 5.41 4.13 -17.36
CA ALA A 137 4.07 4.55 -17.77
C ALA A 137 3.93 4.77 -19.28
N ARG A 138 4.92 5.45 -19.89
CA ARG A 138 4.97 5.70 -21.35
C ARG A 138 5.20 4.44 -22.17
N SER A 139 5.93 3.45 -21.65
CA SER A 139 6.14 2.18 -22.36
C SER A 139 4.92 1.25 -22.28
N GLY A 140 4.16 1.28 -21.17
CA GLY A 140 2.86 0.63 -21.06
C GLY A 140 1.86 1.12 -22.11
N LEU A 141 1.76 2.44 -22.29
CA LEU A 141 0.91 3.10 -23.31
C LEU A 141 1.22 2.67 -24.76
N ARG A 142 2.46 2.29 -25.08
CA ARG A 142 2.86 1.85 -26.43
C ARG A 142 2.54 0.37 -26.71
N SER A 143 2.17 -0.38 -25.69
CA SER A 143 2.00 -1.85 -25.75
C SER A 143 0.59 -2.28 -26.18
N GLY A 144 -0.28 -1.36 -26.62
CA GLY A 144 -1.66 -1.62 -27.07
C GLY A 144 -1.82 -2.51 -28.32
N GLY A 145 -0.77 -3.22 -28.76
CA GLY A 145 -0.82 -4.17 -29.87
C GLY A 145 -0.33 -5.55 -29.45
N GLY A 146 -1.26 -6.44 -29.06
CA GLY A 146 -1.25 -7.92 -29.23
C GLY A 146 0.01 -8.78 -29.00
N GLY A 147 1.13 -8.24 -28.53
CA GLY A 147 2.42 -8.93 -28.46
C GLY A 147 2.71 -9.44 -27.05
N ARG A 148 2.99 -10.74 -26.92
CA ARG A 148 3.57 -11.31 -25.68
C ARG A 148 5.00 -10.78 -25.49
N HIS A 149 5.13 -9.61 -24.86
CA HIS A 149 6.44 -9.05 -24.55
C HIS A 149 7.11 -9.85 -23.44
N ARG A 150 8.29 -10.41 -23.75
CA ARG A 150 9.19 -10.99 -22.75
C ARG A 150 9.72 -9.84 -21.88
N ARG A 151 9.52 -9.98 -20.57
CA ARG A 151 9.96 -9.06 -19.53
C ARG A 151 11.46 -8.75 -19.63
N ALA A 152 11.83 -7.48 -19.49
CA ALA A 152 13.17 -7.12 -19.06
C ALA A 152 13.37 -7.61 -17.61
N PRO A 153 14.55 -8.16 -17.24
CA PRO A 153 14.83 -8.57 -15.87
C PRO A 153 14.73 -7.38 -14.91
N ALA A 154 14.31 -7.65 -13.67
CA ALA A 154 14.30 -6.67 -12.60
C ALA A 154 15.69 -6.02 -12.52
N ARG A 155 15.77 -4.70 -12.72
CA ARG A 155 17.04 -3.99 -12.66
C ARG A 155 17.53 -4.03 -11.21
N PRO A 156 18.81 -4.35 -10.95
CA PRO A 156 19.36 -4.31 -9.60
C PRO A 156 19.21 -2.89 -9.03
N ARG A 157 18.66 -2.80 -7.81
CA ARG A 157 18.33 -1.57 -7.10
C ARG A 157 19.60 -0.70 -6.89
N PRO A 158 19.78 0.45 -7.56
CA PRO A 158 20.90 1.35 -7.27
C PRO A 158 20.51 2.29 -6.12
N GLY A 159 21.40 2.46 -5.13
CA GLY A 159 21.32 3.56 -4.15
C GLY A 159 20.61 3.28 -2.82
N ARG A 160 20.12 2.08 -2.55
CA ARG A 160 19.77 1.72 -1.16
C ARG A 160 21.06 1.45 -0.40
N ARG A 161 21.41 2.30 0.59
CA ARG A 161 22.09 1.76 1.78
C ARG A 161 21.24 0.58 2.23
N ALA A 162 21.84 -0.57 2.49
CA ALA A 162 21.12 -1.75 2.95
C ALA A 162 20.42 -1.43 4.27
N VAL A 163 19.19 -0.90 4.20
CA VAL A 163 18.23 -1.04 5.28
C VAL A 163 18.06 -2.55 5.35
N ARG A 164 18.60 -3.17 6.40
CA ARG A 164 18.55 -4.62 6.63
C ARG A 164 17.14 -5.06 6.26
N ALA A 165 16.99 -5.82 5.17
CA ALA A 165 15.69 -6.25 4.68
C ALA A 165 14.95 -6.86 5.86
N LEU A 166 13.97 -6.13 6.37
CA LEU A 166 13.22 -6.59 7.51
C LEU A 166 12.51 -7.85 7.03
N ARG A 167 12.70 -8.96 7.74
CA ARG A 167 12.01 -10.19 7.36
C ARG A 167 10.53 -9.88 7.38
N CYS A 168 9.85 -10.23 6.28
CA CYS A 168 8.40 -10.16 6.20
C CYS A 168 7.81 -10.90 7.42
N PRO A 169 6.86 -10.30 8.16
CA PRO A 169 6.31 -10.91 9.36
C PRO A 169 5.70 -12.29 9.07
N ARG A 170 5.75 -13.19 10.06
CA ARG A 170 5.12 -14.52 9.92
C ARG A 170 3.63 -14.35 9.65
N GLY A 171 3.09 -15.11 8.70
CA GLY A 171 1.68 -15.04 8.30
C GLY A 171 1.39 -14.11 7.13
N VAL A 172 2.25 -13.10 6.89
CA VAL A 172 2.13 -12.23 5.71
C VAL A 172 2.60 -12.99 4.47
N ARG A 173 1.74 -13.03 3.45
CA ARG A 173 1.99 -13.78 2.22
C ARG A 173 2.61 -12.90 1.15
N ARG A 174 3.66 -13.38 0.49
CA ARG A 174 4.15 -12.74 -0.74
C ARG A 174 3.17 -13.01 -1.87
N ARG A 175 2.67 -11.96 -2.52
CA ARG A 175 1.73 -12.14 -3.62
C ARG A 175 2.43 -12.84 -4.79
N ARG A 176 1.86 -13.93 -5.25
CA ARG A 176 2.18 -14.53 -6.56
C ARG A 176 1.11 -14.07 -7.54
N ARG A 177 1.44 -13.93 -8.83
CA ARG A 177 0.46 -13.58 -9.87
C ARG A 177 -0.76 -14.51 -9.77
N ARG A 178 -1.84 -14.00 -9.18
CA ARG A 178 -3.12 -14.70 -9.06
C ARG A 178 -4.14 -13.92 -9.87
N ARG A 179 -4.82 -14.64 -10.77
CA ARG A 179 -6.07 -14.20 -11.39
C ARG A 179 -7.16 -14.29 -10.34
N LEU A 180 -8.01 -13.29 -10.27
CA LEU A 180 -9.11 -13.22 -9.31
C LEU A 180 -10.38 -12.83 -10.07
N GLU A 181 -11.52 -13.20 -9.48
CA GLU A 181 -12.86 -12.76 -9.87
C GLU A 181 -12.95 -11.21 -9.82
N PRO A 182 -13.83 -10.57 -10.61
CA PRO A 182 -13.85 -9.12 -10.77
C PRO A 182 -13.96 -8.41 -9.42
N ALA A 183 -12.97 -7.55 -9.11
CA ALA A 183 -12.88 -6.93 -7.80
C ALA A 183 -12.27 -5.52 -7.86
N VAL A 184 -12.70 -4.64 -6.95
CA VAL A 184 -12.26 -3.25 -6.95
C VAL A 184 -11.02 -3.08 -6.06
N ALA A 185 -9.92 -2.57 -6.64
CA ALA A 185 -8.84 -1.97 -5.87
C ALA A 185 -9.20 -0.53 -5.52
N VAL A 186 -9.07 -0.18 -4.25
CA VAL A 186 -9.28 1.17 -3.75
C VAL A 186 -7.95 1.70 -3.22
N GLY A 187 -7.45 2.77 -3.83
CA GLY A 187 -6.38 3.55 -3.23
C GLY A 187 -6.91 4.18 -1.95
N VAL A 188 -6.35 3.79 -0.82
CA VAL A 188 -6.73 4.37 0.48
C VAL A 188 -5.88 5.61 0.67
N GLN A 189 -6.53 6.77 0.67
CA GLN A 189 -6.00 7.99 1.25
C GLN A 189 -6.91 8.26 2.44
N SER A 190 -6.36 8.22 3.65
CA SER A 190 -7.17 8.38 4.86
C SER A 190 -7.79 9.77 4.82
N GLY A 191 -9.10 9.81 4.69
CA GLY A 191 -9.94 10.92 5.12
C GLY A 191 -11.13 10.27 5.79
N ASN A 192 -11.20 10.31 7.13
CA ASN A 192 -12.33 9.74 7.83
C ASN A 192 -12.99 10.78 8.74
N SER A 193 -14.29 10.96 8.51
CA SER A 193 -15.21 11.67 9.39
C SER A 193 -15.28 10.97 10.73
N GLY A 194 -14.84 11.65 11.79
CA GLY A 194 -14.71 11.10 13.14
C GLY A 194 -15.91 10.29 13.60
N ARG A 195 -15.65 9.04 13.98
CA ARG A 195 -16.45 8.31 14.96
C ARG A 195 -15.51 7.81 16.04
N ARG A 196 -15.54 8.51 17.18
CA ARG A 196 -14.95 8.05 18.44
C ARG A 196 -15.75 6.83 18.91
N ALA A 197 -15.19 5.63 18.77
CA ALA A 197 -15.63 4.51 19.58
C ALA A 197 -15.03 4.70 20.98
N GLY A 198 -15.88 4.84 21.99
CA GLY A 198 -15.47 5.11 23.36
C GLY A 198 -14.64 3.97 23.94
N ARG A 199 -13.46 4.31 24.46
CA ARG A 199 -12.68 3.45 25.35
C ARG A 199 -13.41 3.40 26.71
N PRO A 200 -13.62 2.22 27.34
CA PRO A 200 -14.08 2.18 28.72
C PRO A 200 -12.99 2.76 29.64
N PRO A 201 -13.36 3.45 30.74
CA PRO A 201 -12.39 4.05 31.64
C PRO A 201 -11.57 2.95 32.34
N LEU A 202 -10.26 3.20 32.46
CA LEU A 202 -9.37 2.39 33.29
C LEU A 202 -9.77 2.54 34.77
N PRO A 203 -9.63 1.47 35.59
CA PRO A 203 -9.91 1.55 37.01
C PRO A 203 -8.91 2.51 37.68
N ALA A 204 -9.43 3.33 38.58
CA ALA A 204 -8.64 4.22 39.42
C ALA A 204 -8.10 3.43 40.62
N ASP A 205 -6.78 3.50 40.83
CA ASP A 205 -6.13 3.30 42.13
C ASP A 205 -5.61 4.66 42.62
#